data_AF-A0A223RZ55-F1
#
_entry.id   AF-A0A223RZ55-F1
#
_cell.length_a   1.000
_cell.length_b   1.000
_cell.length_c   1.000
_cell.angle_alpha   90.00
_cell.angle_beta   90.00
_cell.angle_gamma   90.00
#
_symmetry.space_group_name_H-M   'P 1'
#
loop_
_entity.id
_entity.type
_entity.pdbx_description
1 polymer ?
#
loop_
_entity_poly.entity_id
_entity_poly.type
_entity_poly.pdbx_seq_one_letter_code
_entity_poly.pdbx_strand_id
1 'polypeptide(L)' 'MSEPSVECWRRSSHSGGNGNCVEVAPVECGAAVRDLKEPAAGVLVVNSRQWTDFLAALRASRG' A
#
# COMPACT_ATOMS: atom_id res chain seq x y z
N MET A 1 2.29 19.84 -9.54
CA MET A 1 1.44 18.75 -9.01
C MET A 1 2.08 18.30 -7.72
N SER A 2 1.59 18.80 -6.58
CA SER A 2 2.10 18.37 -5.28
C SER A 2 1.48 17.01 -4.98
N GLU A 3 2.31 15.96 -5.03
CA GLU A 3 1.92 14.67 -4.48
C GLU A 3 1.52 14.87 -3.01
N PRO A 4 0.46 14.21 -2.52
CA PRO A 4 0.17 14.23 -1.09
C PRO A 4 1.42 13.75 -0.36
N SER A 5 1.96 14.58 0.53
CA SER A 5 3.12 14.24 1.35
C SER A 5 2.69 13.18 2.36
N VAL A 6 2.62 11.93 1.91
CA VAL A 6 2.46 10.79 2.80
C VAL A 6 3.84 10.57 3.44
N GLU A 7 4.05 11.19 4.61
CA GLU A 7 5.38 11.34 5.20
C GLU A 7 5.99 10.03 5.74
N CYS A 8 5.18 8.98 5.88
CA CYS A 8 5.58 7.71 6.53
C CYS A 8 5.36 6.48 5.63
N TRP A 9 5.94 6.48 4.43
CA TRP A 9 5.97 5.28 3.58
C TRP A 9 6.77 4.15 4.24
N ARG A 10 6.09 3.02 4.46
CA ARG A 10 6.74 1.77 4.86
C ARG A 10 6.92 0.87 3.63
N ARG A 11 8.17 0.60 3.29
CA ARG A 11 8.53 -0.38 2.26
C ARG A 11 8.41 -1.80 2.77
N SER A 12 7.90 -2.69 1.94
CA SER A 12 7.89 -4.13 2.23
C SER A 12 9.32 -4.68 2.33
N SER A 13 9.59 -5.53 3.33
CA SER A 13 10.87 -6.24 3.46
C SER A 13 11.09 -7.31 2.38
N HIS A 14 10.06 -7.63 1.59
CA HIS A 14 10.15 -8.57 0.47
C HIS A 14 10.63 -7.89 -0.83
N SER A 15 11.18 -6.67 -0.73
CA SER A 15 11.63 -5.86 -1.86
C SER A 15 12.99 -6.28 -2.48
N GLY A 16 13.49 -7.49 -2.20
CA GLY A 16 14.80 -7.96 -2.69
C GLY A 16 14.70 -8.80 -3.96
N GLY A 17 15.69 -8.67 -4.86
CA GLY A 17 16.05 -9.56 -5.99
C GLY A 17 15.02 -9.79 -7.09
N ASN A 18 13.80 -10.17 -6.73
CA ASN A 18 12.73 -10.64 -7.62
C ASN A 18 11.51 -9.71 -7.65
N GLY A 19 11.65 -8.48 -7.15
CA GLY A 19 10.75 -7.36 -7.37
C GLY A 19 9.29 -7.64 -6.99
N ASN A 20 8.85 -7.25 -5.80
CA ASN A 20 7.44 -6.99 -5.48
C ASN A 20 7.42 -5.86 -4.44
N CYS A 21 8.00 -4.72 -4.84
CA CYS A 21 8.31 -3.61 -3.98
C CYS A 21 7.06 -2.73 -3.83
N VAL A 22 6.18 -3.09 -2.92
CA VAL A 22 5.05 -2.24 -2.53
C VAL A 22 5.44 -1.37 -1.34
N GLU A 23 4.97 -0.13 -1.34
CA GLU A 23 5.04 0.77 -0.19
C GLU A 23 3.63 1.13 0.26
N VAL A 24 3.43 1.18 1.58
CA VAL A 24 2.15 1.52 2.21
C VAL A 24 2.37 2.64 3.20
N ALA A 25 1.45 3.60 3.25
CA ALA A 25 1.46 4.68 4.22
C ALA A 25 0.07 4.92 4.82
N PRO A 26 -0.04 5.20 6.13
CA PRO A 26 -1.30 5.61 6.73
C PRO A 26 -1.71 7.00 6.22
N VAL A 27 -3.01 7.20 6.04
CA VAL A 27 -3.62 8.51 5.76
C VAL A 27 -4.80 8.72 6.72
N GLU A 28 -5.27 9.95 6.89
CA GLU A 28 -6.30 10.30 7.91
C GLU A 28 -7.50 9.34 7.96
N CYS A 29 -7.94 8.84 6.80
CA CYS A 29 -9.13 7.99 6.69
C CYS A 29 -8.84 6.58 6.14
N GLY A 30 -7.59 6.10 6.16
CA GLY A 30 -7.26 4.76 5.68
C GLY A 30 -5.79 4.54 5.32
N ALA A 31 -5.54 4.00 4.12
CA ALA A 31 -4.19 3.66 3.67
C ALA A 31 -3.95 4.06 2.22
N ALA A 32 -2.73 4.51 1.94
CA ALA A 32 -2.19 4.73 0.61
C ALA A 32 -1.25 3.58 0.26
N VAL A 33 -1.35 3.04 -0.96
CA VAL A 33 -0.52 1.96 -1.49
C VAL A 33 0.06 2.40 -2.83
N ARG A 34 1.35 2.19 -3.04
CA ARG A 34 2.02 2.42 -4.32
C ARG A 34 2.92 1.26 -4.70
N ASP A 35 3.04 1.02 -6.00
CA ASP A 35 4.04 0.10 -6.55
C ASP A 35 5.32 0.89 -6.87
N LEU A 36 6.44 0.47 -6.28
CA LEU A 36 7.74 1.08 -6.54
C LEU A 36 8.26 0.73 -7.95
N LYS A 37 7.78 -0.35 -8.56
CA LYS A 37 8.16 -0.74 -9.93
C LYS A 37 7.51 0.16 -10.97
N GLU A 38 6.30 0.60 -10.72
CA GLU A 38 5.53 1.45 -11.62
C GLU A 38 5.03 2.71 -10.91
N PRO A 39 5.92 3.65 -10.55
CA PRO A 39 5.51 4.89 -9.88
C PRO A 39 4.50 5.71 -10.69
N ALA A 40 4.53 5.57 -12.03
CA ALA A 40 3.61 6.24 -12.95
C ALA A 40 2.16 5.71 -12.85
N ALA A 41 1.94 4.52 -12.30
CA ALA A 41 0.60 3.98 -12.06
C ALA A 41 -0.15 4.75 -10.95
N GLY A 42 0.57 5.56 -10.15
CA GLY A 42 0.01 6.41 -9.12
C GLY A 42 -0.17 5.71 -7.77
N VAL A 43 -0.96 6.35 -6.90
CA VAL A 43 -1.22 5.90 -5.52
C VAL A 43 -2.66 5.45 -5.39
N LEU A 44 -2.86 4.21 -4.94
CA LEU A 44 -4.17 3.71 -4.55
C LEU A 44 -4.47 4.11 -3.11
N VAL A 45 -5.49 4.94 -2.90
CA VAL A 45 -5.97 5.32 -1.57
C VAL A 45 -7.26 4.56 -1.27
N VAL A 46 -7.26 3.83 -0.16
CA VAL A 46 -8.43 3.11 0.34
C VAL A 46 -8.83 3.65 1.69
N ASN A 47 -10.13 3.61 1.99
CA ASN A 47 -10.61 3.97 3.32
C ASN A 47 -10.35 2.85 4.35
N SER A 48 -10.48 3.18 5.63
CA SER A 48 -10.23 2.24 6.74
C SER A 48 -11.04 0.95 6.63
N ARG A 49 -12.31 1.02 6.19
CA ARG A 49 -13.17 -0.16 6.05
C ARG A 49 -12.66 -1.08 4.95
N GLN A 50 -12.38 -0.53 3.77
CA GLN A 50 -11.81 -1.29 2.65
C GLN A 50 -10.48 -1.94 3.01
N TRP A 51 -9.64 -1.23 3.78
CA TRP A 51 -8.38 -1.77 4.27
C TRP A 51 -8.58 -2.95 5.24
N THR A 52 -9.50 -2.82 6.19
CA THR A 52 -9.85 -3.92 7.12
C THR A 52 -10.42 -5.13 6.38
N ASP A 53 -11.34 -4.92 5.45
CA ASP A 53 -11.98 -5.98 4.66
C ASP A 53 -10.93 -6.71 3.80
N PHE A 54 -10.00 -5.96 3.17
CA PHE A 54 -8.88 -6.52 2.42
C PHE A 54 -7.99 -7.42 3.28
N LEU A 55 -7.60 -6.95 4.48
CA LEU A 55 -6.78 -7.75 5.39
C LEU A 55 -7.52 -9.00 5.90
N ALA A 56 -8.83 -8.90 6.14
CA ALA A 56 -9.65 -10.04 6.52
C ALA A 56 -9.70 -11.10 5.41
N ALA A 57 -9.91 -10.67 4.16
CA ALA A 57 -9.91 -11.55 3.00
C ALA A 57 -8.56 -12.26 2.81
N LEU A 58 -7.44 -11.53 2.94
CA LEU A 58 -6.10 -12.11 2.86
C LEU A 58 -5.81 -13.13 3.96
N ARG A 59 -6.35 -12.94 5.16
CA ARG A 59 -6.20 -13.91 6.26
C ARG A 59 -7.03 -15.16 6.01
N ALA A 60 -8.24 -15.01 5.51
CA ALA A 60 -9.12 -16.12 5.15
C ALA A 60 -8.56 -16.96 3.99
N SER A 61 -7.86 -16.33 3.04
CA SER A 61 -7.23 -17.03 1.91
C SER A 61 -5.94 -17.77 2.25
N ARG A 62 -5.47 -17.71 3.51
CA ARG A 62 -4.30 -18.47 3.99
C ARG A 62 -4.69 -19.82 4.62
N GLY A 63 -5.93 -20.26 4.43
CA GLY A 63 -6.46 -21.57 4.82
C GLY A 63 -6.38 -22.59 3.71
#